data_AF-A0A7X2ZCW4-F1
#
_entry.id   AF-A0A7X2ZCW4-F1
#
_cell.length_a   1.000
_cell.length_b   1.000
_cell.length_c   1.000
_cell.angle_alpha   90.00
_cell.angle_beta   90.00
_cell.angle_gamma   90.00
#
_symmetry.space_group_name_H-M   'P 1'
#
loop_
_entity.id
_entity.type
_entity.pdbx_description
1 polymer ?
#
loop_
_entity_poly.entity_id
_entity_poly.type
_entity_poly.pdbx_seq_one_letter_code
_entity_poly.pdbx_strand_id
1 'polypeptide(L)'
;MEPIRRIVKALEPSEHKTSHTVREEMTQILIWMRSIYDRDTDLPMLKNVESYTKGFWKGLFSCYDHSHLPRTNNDHERFFRQTKTRHRRMTGRRSWNEYILRNGEYVVLVDDALRQKDLSDRLSLVSYENYKQQKQHWNNRLKESVLRRRFRKNPLAYLQELENKHSVLVIPL
;
A
#
# COMPACT_ATOMS: atom_id res chain seq x y z
N MET A 1 -27.38 -14.65 8.03
CA MET A 1 -27.88 -13.32 7.63
C MET A 1 -28.14 -13.32 6.14
N GLU A 2 -29.40 -13.19 5.73
CA GLU A 2 -29.85 -13.21 4.32
C GLU A 2 -29.25 -12.08 3.45
N PRO A 3 -29.09 -10.82 3.95
CA PRO A 3 -28.51 -9.75 3.14
C PRO A 3 -27.08 -10.02 2.70
N ILE A 4 -26.26 -10.54 3.61
CA ILE A 4 -24.87 -10.91 3.33
C ILE A 4 -24.82 -11.99 2.24
N ARG A 5 -25.68 -13.01 2.31
CA ARG A 5 -25.73 -14.08 1.31
C ARG A 5 -26.06 -13.56 -0.08
N ARG A 6 -27.02 -12.64 -0.19
CA ARG A 6 -27.41 -12.01 -1.46
C ARG A 6 -26.27 -11.16 -2.04
N ILE A 7 -25.63 -10.33 -1.21
CA ILE A 7 -24.47 -9.53 -1.63
C ILE A 7 -23.32 -10.43 -2.09
N VAL A 8 -22.99 -11.48 -1.32
CA VAL A 8 -21.94 -12.43 -1.69
C VAL A 8 -22.25 -13.08 -3.03
N LYS A 9 -23.47 -13.57 -3.23
CA LYS A 9 -23.90 -14.20 -4.49
C LYS A 9 -23.83 -13.22 -5.68
N ALA A 10 -24.23 -11.96 -5.49
CA ALA A 10 -24.13 -10.94 -6.53
C ALA A 10 -22.66 -10.62 -6.89
N LEU A 11 -21.78 -10.62 -5.90
CA LEU A 11 -20.34 -10.40 -6.10
C LEU A 11 -19.56 -11.69 -6.42
N GLU A 12 -20.22 -12.85 -6.46
CA GLU A 12 -19.58 -14.11 -6.80
C GLU A 12 -19.33 -14.18 -8.31
N PRO A 13 -18.11 -14.54 -8.76
CA PRO A 13 -17.75 -14.48 -10.16
C PRO A 13 -18.45 -15.58 -10.99
N SER A 14 -18.86 -15.22 -12.21
CA SER A 14 -19.34 -16.15 -13.23
C SER A 14 -18.95 -15.62 -14.62
N GLU A 15 -18.75 -16.50 -15.61
CA GLU A 15 -18.34 -16.11 -16.98
C GLU A 15 -19.30 -15.10 -17.65
N HIS A 16 -20.56 -15.07 -17.23
CA HIS A 16 -21.59 -14.19 -17.80
C HIS A 16 -21.77 -12.85 -17.07
N LYS A 17 -20.96 -12.56 -16.03
CA LYS A 17 -21.08 -11.32 -15.27
C LYS A 17 -20.20 -10.22 -15.86
N THR A 18 -20.82 -9.07 -16.11
CA THR A 18 -20.16 -7.83 -16.51
C THR A 18 -20.30 -6.81 -15.40
N SER A 19 -19.57 -5.69 -15.46
CA SER A 19 -19.76 -4.62 -14.48
C SER A 19 -21.21 -4.13 -14.46
N HIS A 20 -21.88 -4.16 -15.60
CA HIS A 20 -23.25 -3.71 -15.73
C HIS A 20 -24.22 -4.62 -14.98
N THR A 21 -24.18 -5.93 -15.24
CA THR A 21 -25.10 -6.89 -14.62
C THR A 21 -24.91 -6.94 -13.10
N VAL A 22 -23.67 -6.94 -12.61
CA VAL A 22 -23.39 -6.95 -11.18
C VAL A 22 -23.81 -5.64 -10.50
N ARG A 23 -23.66 -4.50 -11.19
CA ARG A 23 -24.14 -3.20 -10.68
C ARG A 23 -25.66 -3.20 -10.55
N GLU A 24 -26.38 -3.74 -11.52
CA GLU A 24 -27.84 -3.86 -11.47
C GLU A 24 -28.27 -4.77 -10.32
N GLU A 25 -27.69 -5.97 -10.21
CA GLU A 25 -27.96 -6.91 -9.11
C GLU A 25 -27.72 -6.26 -7.74
N MET A 26 -26.59 -5.58 -7.55
CA MET A 26 -26.28 -4.87 -6.31
C MET A 26 -27.27 -3.74 -6.02
N THR A 27 -27.70 -3.00 -7.05
CA THR A 27 -28.72 -1.95 -6.90
C THR A 27 -30.05 -2.54 -6.42
N GLN A 28 -30.48 -3.65 -7.01
CA GLN A 28 -31.71 -4.34 -6.60
C GLN A 28 -31.61 -4.88 -5.18
N ILE A 29 -30.45 -5.40 -4.78
CA ILE A 29 -30.22 -5.84 -3.40
C ILE A 29 -30.34 -4.67 -2.43
N LEU A 30 -29.78 -3.50 -2.73
CA LEU A 30 -29.90 -2.32 -1.87
C LEU A 30 -31.35 -1.84 -1.75
N ILE A 31 -32.12 -1.84 -2.85
CA ILE A 31 -33.55 -1.51 -2.84
C ILE A 31 -34.33 -2.51 -1.98
N TRP A 32 -34.07 -3.80 -2.16
CA TRP A 32 -34.68 -4.88 -1.38
C TRP A 32 -34.33 -4.77 0.12
N MET A 33 -33.09 -4.42 0.46
CA MET A 33 -32.71 -4.22 1.85
C MET A 33 -33.50 -3.08 2.49
N ARG A 34 -33.71 -1.96 1.78
CA ARG A 34 -34.53 -0.85 2.28
C ARG A 34 -35.99 -1.22 2.48
N SER A 35 -36.55 -2.10 1.65
CA SER A 35 -37.96 -2.49 1.77
C SER A 35 -38.21 -3.54 2.86
N ILE A 36 -37.22 -4.38 3.18
CA ILE A 36 -37.36 -5.44 4.19
C ILE A 36 -36.94 -5.00 5.59
N TYR A 37 -35.96 -4.09 5.70
CA TYR A 37 -35.38 -3.66 6.97
C TYR A 37 -35.81 -2.22 7.30
N ASP A 38 -37.07 -2.04 7.66
CA ASP A 38 -37.69 -0.73 7.88
C ASP A 38 -37.75 -0.29 9.36
N ARG A 39 -37.38 -1.17 10.30
CA ARG A 39 -37.42 -0.91 11.73
C ARG A 39 -36.25 -0.03 12.18
N ASP A 40 -36.48 0.77 13.22
CA ASP A 40 -35.44 1.64 13.82
C ASP A 40 -34.18 0.87 14.24
N THR A 41 -34.34 -0.38 14.67
CA THR A 41 -33.22 -1.27 15.05
C THR A 41 -32.32 -1.64 13.87
N ASP A 42 -32.85 -1.61 12.64
CA ASP A 42 -32.16 -2.04 11.43
C ASP A 42 -31.44 -0.86 10.73
N LEU A 43 -31.81 0.39 11.07
CA LEU A 43 -31.23 1.61 10.51
C LEU A 43 -29.68 1.66 10.59
N PRO A 44 -29.02 1.29 11.70
CA PRO A 44 -27.56 1.30 11.77
C PRO A 44 -26.92 0.33 10.76
N MET A 45 -27.50 -0.84 10.55
CA MET A 45 -27.03 -1.82 9.58
C MET A 45 -27.17 -1.27 8.16
N LEU A 46 -28.35 -0.75 7.81
CA LEU A 46 -28.60 -0.17 6.48
C LEU A 46 -27.64 0.99 6.17
N LYS A 47 -27.49 1.93 7.11
CA LYS A 47 -26.56 3.07 6.95
C LYS A 47 -25.12 2.62 6.73
N ASN A 48 -24.68 1.59 7.45
CA ASN A 48 -23.34 1.03 7.27
C ASN A 48 -23.17 0.43 5.87
N VAL A 49 -24.09 -0.45 5.46
CA VAL A 49 -24.03 -1.10 4.15
C VAL A 49 -24.03 -0.06 3.03
N GLU A 50 -24.91 0.95 3.11
CA GLU A 50 -24.97 2.03 2.13
C GLU A 50 -23.70 2.88 2.10
N SER A 51 -23.16 3.27 3.25
CA SER A 51 -21.93 4.08 3.30
C SER A 51 -20.74 3.36 2.69
N TYR A 52 -20.51 2.10 3.07
CA TYR A 52 -19.43 1.30 2.50
C TYR A 52 -19.63 1.09 1.01
N THR A 53 -20.85 0.71 0.59
CA THR A 53 -21.16 0.45 -0.81
C THR A 53 -20.98 1.70 -1.67
N LYS A 54 -21.44 2.86 -1.19
CA LYS A 54 -21.29 4.16 -1.88
C LYS A 54 -19.83 4.56 -2.03
N GLY A 55 -19.01 4.36 -0.99
CA GLY A 55 -17.59 4.70 -1.02
C GLY A 55 -16.80 3.92 -2.07
N PHE A 56 -17.12 2.63 -2.26
CA PHE A 56 -16.45 1.77 -3.22
C PHE A 56 -17.14 1.68 -4.59
N TRP A 57 -18.39 2.18 -4.71
CA TRP A 57 -19.23 2.01 -5.90
C TRP A 57 -18.50 2.33 -7.20
N LYS A 58 -17.71 3.41 -7.19
CA LYS A 58 -16.80 3.76 -8.28
C LYS A 58 -15.59 2.83 -8.26
N GLY A 59 -15.59 1.85 -9.16
CA GLY A 59 -14.46 0.93 -9.37
C GLY A 59 -14.66 -0.46 -8.77
N LEU A 60 -15.68 -0.67 -7.92
CA LEU A 60 -16.01 -1.99 -7.34
C LEU A 60 -16.22 -3.07 -8.40
N PHE A 61 -16.81 -2.70 -9.54
CA PHE A 61 -17.21 -3.64 -10.57
C PHE A 61 -16.20 -3.76 -11.73
N SER A 62 -15.17 -2.91 -11.80
CA SER A 62 -14.28 -2.85 -12.97
C SER A 62 -13.56 -4.17 -13.28
N CYS A 63 -13.38 -5.04 -12.29
CA CYS A 63 -12.75 -6.36 -12.44
C CYS A 63 -13.62 -7.37 -13.22
N TYR A 64 -14.90 -7.10 -13.44
CA TYR A 64 -15.78 -7.95 -14.28
C TYR A 64 -15.56 -7.71 -15.77
N ASP A 65 -15.22 -6.48 -16.18
CA ASP A 65 -14.97 -6.15 -17.59
C ASP A 65 -13.50 -6.32 -18.00
N HIS A 66 -12.57 -6.32 -17.03
CA HIS A 66 -11.14 -6.31 -17.28
C HIS A 66 -10.45 -7.51 -16.64
N SER A 67 -10.10 -8.50 -17.45
CA SER A 67 -9.47 -9.76 -16.99
C SER A 67 -8.11 -9.56 -16.30
N HIS A 68 -7.42 -8.46 -16.57
CA HIS A 68 -6.12 -8.13 -15.98
C HIS A 68 -6.23 -7.48 -14.59
N LEU A 69 -7.42 -7.01 -14.19
CA LEU A 69 -7.62 -6.48 -12.85
C LEU A 69 -7.90 -7.63 -11.88
N PRO A 70 -7.13 -7.73 -10.77
CA PRO A 70 -7.39 -8.75 -9.79
C PRO A 70 -8.78 -8.52 -9.16
N ARG A 71 -9.58 -9.58 -9.12
CA ARG A 71 -10.95 -9.53 -8.58
C ARG A 71 -10.99 -9.24 -7.08
N THR A 72 -9.95 -9.66 -6.37
CA THR A 72 -9.81 -9.42 -4.93
C THR A 72 -8.43 -8.87 -4.63
N ASN A 73 -8.32 -8.09 -3.56
CA ASN A 73 -7.05 -7.58 -3.08
C ASN A 73 -6.34 -8.57 -2.13
N ASN A 74 -6.85 -9.80 -1.97
CA ASN A 74 -6.39 -10.76 -0.96
C ASN A 74 -4.90 -11.10 -1.10
N ASP A 75 -4.41 -11.23 -2.33
CA ASP A 75 -3.00 -11.53 -2.56
C ASP A 75 -2.11 -10.37 -2.15
N HIS A 76 -2.51 -9.13 -2.42
CA HIS A 76 -1.79 -7.95 -1.94
C HIS A 76 -1.87 -7.82 -0.41
N GLU A 77 -3.03 -8.07 0.21
CA GLU A 77 -3.16 -8.07 1.67
C GLU A 77 -2.27 -9.12 2.33
N ARG A 78 -2.26 -10.33 1.76
CA ARG A 78 -1.39 -11.43 2.18
C ARG A 78 0.08 -11.04 2.02
N PHE A 79 0.45 -10.47 0.87
CA PHE A 79 1.79 -9.95 0.60
C PHE A 79 2.22 -8.93 1.65
N PHE A 80 1.44 -7.85 1.85
CA PHE A 80 1.75 -6.83 2.84
C PHE A 80 1.80 -7.39 4.26
N ARG A 81 0.95 -8.35 4.61
CA ARG A 81 0.97 -9.02 5.92
C ARG A 81 2.25 -9.81 6.13
N GLN A 82 2.71 -10.56 5.14
CA GLN A 82 3.96 -11.32 5.22
C GLN A 82 5.15 -10.38 5.40
N THR A 83 5.23 -9.32 4.61
CA THR A 83 6.32 -8.35 4.69
C THR A 83 6.32 -7.57 6.01
N LYS A 84 5.15 -7.17 6.55
CA LYS A 84 5.00 -6.61 7.92
C LYS A 84 5.55 -7.55 8.98
N THR A 85 5.16 -8.82 8.88
CA THR A 85 5.56 -9.86 9.84
C THR A 85 7.08 -10.04 9.84
N ARG A 86 7.71 -10.15 8.66
CA ARG A 86 9.16 -10.29 8.56
C ARG A 86 9.89 -9.07 9.09
N HIS A 87 9.47 -7.86 8.69
CA HIS A 87 10.06 -6.64 9.21
C HIS A 87 10.04 -6.60 10.75
N ARG A 88 8.91 -6.97 11.36
CA ARG A 88 8.78 -7.03 12.82
C ARG A 88 9.70 -8.07 13.45
N ARG A 89 9.83 -9.26 12.83
CA ARG A 89 10.75 -10.31 13.31
C ARG A 89 12.22 -9.88 13.22
N MET A 90 12.60 -9.19 12.15
CA MET A 90 13.98 -8.73 11.95
C MET A 90 14.37 -7.55 12.86
N THR A 91 13.44 -6.63 13.14
CA THR A 91 13.75 -5.35 13.80
C THR A 91 13.15 -5.19 15.19
N GLY A 92 12.22 -6.05 15.60
CA GLY A 92 11.41 -5.91 16.80
C GLY A 92 10.37 -4.78 16.74
N ARG A 93 10.33 -3.98 15.65
CA ARG A 93 9.50 -2.77 15.58
C ARG A 93 8.09 -3.08 15.07
N ARG A 94 7.08 -2.60 15.80
CA ARG A 94 5.67 -2.69 15.38
C ARG A 94 5.35 -1.79 14.18
N SER A 95 5.94 -0.59 14.14
CA SER A 95 5.75 0.38 13.06
C SER A 95 6.56 0.00 11.81
N TRP A 96 5.93 0.10 10.64
CA TRP A 96 6.57 -0.11 9.34
C TRP A 96 6.83 1.22 8.59
N ASN A 97 6.37 2.36 9.10
CA ASN A 97 6.44 3.62 8.34
C ASN A 97 7.88 4.03 7.98
N GLU A 98 8.81 3.93 8.94
CA GLU A 98 10.23 4.25 8.67
C GLU A 98 10.85 3.29 7.65
N TYR A 99 10.48 2.00 7.69
CA TYR A 99 11.04 1.01 6.77
C TYR A 99 10.45 1.15 5.35
N ILE A 100 9.18 1.58 5.19
CA ILE A 100 8.63 2.01 3.89
C ILE A 100 9.31 3.29 3.40
N LEU A 101 9.43 4.32 4.21
CA LEU A 101 10.06 5.59 3.79
C LEU A 101 11.52 5.39 3.38
N ARG A 102 12.23 4.49 4.06
CA ARG A 102 13.63 4.18 3.74
C ARG A 102 13.73 3.37 2.44
N ASN A 103 12.92 2.32 2.30
CA ASN A 103 13.11 1.37 1.21
C ASN A 103 12.23 1.63 -0.01
N GLY A 104 11.16 2.40 0.14
CA GLY A 104 10.25 2.81 -0.92
C GLY A 104 9.68 1.61 -1.69
N GLU A 105 9.68 1.74 -3.00
CA GLU A 105 9.31 0.75 -4.01
C GLU A 105 10.07 -0.58 -3.87
N TYR A 106 11.31 -0.55 -3.37
CA TYR A 106 12.12 -1.76 -3.23
C TYR A 106 11.62 -2.69 -2.14
N VAL A 107 10.79 -2.20 -1.19
CA VAL A 107 10.14 -3.03 -0.18
C VAL A 107 9.40 -4.20 -0.81
N VAL A 108 8.78 -3.97 -1.97
CA VAL A 108 8.02 -5.01 -2.69
C VAL A 108 8.95 -6.07 -3.27
N LEU A 109 10.14 -5.63 -3.70
CA LEU A 109 11.12 -6.46 -4.38
C LEU A 109 11.97 -7.29 -3.41
N VAL A 110 12.23 -6.84 -2.18
CA VAL A 110 13.18 -7.54 -1.28
C VAL A 110 12.77 -8.99 -1.02
N ASP A 111 11.47 -9.25 -0.86
CA ASP A 111 11.01 -10.57 -0.48
C ASP A 111 11.00 -11.57 -1.64
N ASP A 112 10.72 -11.08 -2.84
CA ASP A 112 10.69 -11.87 -4.06
C ASP A 112 12.08 -12.00 -4.69
N ALA A 113 12.85 -10.91 -4.74
CA ALA A 113 14.16 -10.86 -5.38
C ALA A 113 15.14 -11.89 -4.81
N LEU A 114 15.12 -12.12 -3.50
CA LEU A 114 16.00 -13.12 -2.85
C LEU A 114 15.58 -14.57 -3.14
N ARG A 115 14.37 -14.79 -3.67
CA ARG A 115 13.83 -16.10 -4.03
C ARG A 115 13.88 -16.38 -5.53
N GLN A 116 14.18 -15.36 -6.33
CA GLN A 116 14.31 -15.52 -7.77
C GLN A 116 15.51 -16.42 -8.08
N LYS A 117 15.31 -17.38 -9.00
CA LYS A 117 16.39 -18.22 -9.51
C LYS A 117 17.44 -17.36 -10.21
N ASP A 118 18.67 -17.83 -10.20
CA ASP A 118 19.79 -17.25 -10.95
C ASP A 118 20.06 -15.77 -10.59
N LEU A 119 19.80 -15.41 -9.32
CA LEU A 119 20.01 -14.05 -8.81
C LEU A 119 21.45 -13.58 -9.04
N SER A 120 22.44 -14.43 -8.75
CA SER A 120 23.85 -14.11 -8.94
C SER A 120 24.17 -13.79 -10.40
N ASP A 121 23.65 -14.59 -11.33
CA ASP A 121 23.88 -14.40 -12.77
C ASP A 121 23.24 -13.09 -13.24
N ARG A 122 22.02 -12.80 -12.79
CA ARG A 122 21.34 -11.54 -13.12
C ARG A 122 22.04 -10.31 -12.53
N LEU A 123 22.59 -10.43 -11.32
CA LEU A 123 23.40 -9.37 -10.71
C LEU A 123 24.71 -9.17 -11.48
N SER A 124 25.28 -10.23 -12.06
CA SER A 124 26.50 -10.15 -12.88
C SER A 124 26.31 -9.39 -14.20
N LEU A 125 25.07 -9.35 -14.72
CA LEU A 125 24.72 -8.57 -15.92
C LEU A 125 24.70 -7.05 -15.68
N VAL A 126 24.69 -6.61 -14.42
CA VAL A 126 24.67 -5.19 -14.08
C VAL A 126 26.09 -4.65 -14.04
N SER A 127 26.38 -3.67 -14.91
CA SER A 127 27.68 -3.00 -14.91
C SER A 127 27.94 -2.31 -13.56
N TYR A 128 29.21 -2.26 -13.16
CA TYR A 128 29.60 -1.57 -11.93
C TYR A 128 29.20 -0.08 -11.94
N GLU A 129 29.24 0.56 -13.10
CA GLU A 129 28.80 1.94 -13.27
C GLU A 129 27.32 2.11 -12.98
N ASN A 130 26.45 1.26 -13.55
CA ASN A 130 25.01 1.29 -13.29
C ASN A 130 24.71 1.06 -11.81
N TYR A 131 25.39 0.10 -11.18
CA TYR A 131 25.29 -0.11 -9.73
C TYR A 131 25.67 1.15 -8.95
N LYS A 132 26.79 1.79 -9.28
CA LYS A 132 27.28 2.99 -8.59
C LYS A 132 26.29 4.15 -8.72
N GLN A 133 25.76 4.39 -9.92
CA GLN A 133 24.75 5.42 -10.16
C GLN A 133 23.48 5.16 -9.32
N GLN A 134 22.92 3.94 -9.37
CA GLN A 134 21.74 3.60 -8.58
C GLN A 134 21.97 3.68 -7.07
N LYS A 135 23.14 3.26 -6.59
CA LYS A 135 23.54 3.43 -5.19
C LYS A 135 23.59 4.91 -4.78
N GLN A 136 24.07 5.79 -5.66
CA GLN A 136 24.10 7.22 -5.40
C GLN A 136 22.68 7.82 -5.35
N HIS A 137 21.80 7.45 -6.28
CA HIS A 137 20.39 7.85 -6.25
C HIS A 137 19.71 7.42 -4.94
N TRP A 138 19.92 6.17 -4.53
CA TRP A 138 19.41 5.64 -3.26
C TRP A 138 19.92 6.44 -2.05
N ASN A 139 21.22 6.70 -1.99
CA ASN A 139 21.83 7.47 -0.89
C ASN A 139 21.28 8.91 -0.85
N ASN A 140 21.11 9.55 -2.00
CA ASN A 140 20.53 10.90 -2.10
C ASN A 140 19.10 10.92 -1.55
N ARG A 141 18.28 9.92 -1.92
CA ARG A 141 16.92 9.78 -1.39
C ARG A 141 16.89 9.62 0.14
N LEU A 142 17.83 8.85 0.69
CA LEU A 142 17.93 8.63 2.13
C LEU A 142 18.48 9.82 2.91
N LYS A 143 19.19 10.74 2.23
CA LYS A 143 19.92 11.85 2.86
C LYS A 143 19.02 12.67 3.79
N GLU A 144 17.84 13.08 3.33
CA GLU A 144 16.92 13.87 4.16
C GLU A 144 16.45 13.13 5.41
N SER A 145 16.16 11.84 5.28
CA SER A 145 15.69 11.03 6.43
C SER A 145 16.81 10.89 7.47
N VAL A 146 18.05 10.71 7.00
CA VAL A 146 19.24 10.71 7.85
C VAL A 146 19.42 12.05 8.54
N LEU A 147 19.32 13.17 7.82
CA LEU A 147 19.45 14.52 8.40
C LEU A 147 18.37 14.79 9.44
N ARG A 148 17.09 14.50 9.13
CA ARG A 148 15.98 14.61 10.09
C ARG A 148 16.20 13.76 11.33
N ARG A 149 16.71 12.53 11.17
CA ARG A 149 17.02 11.64 12.29
C ARG A 149 18.18 12.17 13.15
N ARG A 150 19.23 12.74 12.53
CA ARG A 150 20.35 13.37 13.25
C ARG A 150 19.87 14.58 14.05
N PHE A 151 19.10 15.47 13.43
CA PHE A 151 18.49 16.62 14.09
C PHE A 151 17.62 16.19 15.29
N ARG A 152 16.71 15.22 15.10
CA ARG A 152 15.86 14.71 16.20
C ARG A 152 16.63 14.07 17.35
N LYS A 153 17.84 13.54 17.11
CA LYS A 153 18.67 12.92 18.14
C LYS A 153 19.34 13.98 19.03
N ASN A 154 19.86 15.05 18.45
CA ASN A 154 20.45 16.17 19.17
C ASN A 154 20.34 17.45 18.33
N PRO A 155 19.27 18.25 18.51
CA PRO A 155 19.02 19.44 17.71
C PRO A 155 20.13 20.48 17.84
N LEU A 156 20.61 20.74 19.06
CA LEU A 156 21.59 21.78 19.35
C LEU A 156 22.94 21.48 18.69
N ALA A 157 23.46 20.27 18.88
CA ALA A 157 24.73 19.87 18.25
C ALA A 157 24.63 19.84 16.71
N TYR A 158 23.48 19.42 16.17
CA TYR A 158 23.25 19.41 14.74
C TYR A 158 23.23 20.83 14.14
N LEU A 159 22.56 21.77 14.80
CA LEU A 159 22.52 23.18 14.37
C LEU A 159 23.91 23.80 14.46
N GLN A 160 24.65 23.56 15.54
CA GLN A 160 26.02 24.07 15.70
C GLN A 160 26.98 23.52 14.63
N GLU A 161 26.90 22.22 14.30
CA GLU A 161 27.68 21.63 13.20
C GLU A 161 27.34 22.27 11.85
N LEU A 162 26.04 22.54 11.63
CA LEU A 162 25.53 23.14 10.40
C LEU A 162 25.98 24.61 10.28
N GLU A 163 25.88 25.38 11.36
CA GLU A 163 26.40 26.75 11.46
C GLU A 163 27.90 26.77 11.18
N ASN A 164 28.70 25.96 11.87
CA ASN A 164 30.16 25.90 11.65
C ASN A 164 30.52 25.60 10.19
N LYS A 165 29.79 24.68 9.55
CA LYS A 165 30.02 24.32 8.15
C LYS A 165 29.71 25.46 7.18
N HIS A 166 28.72 26.30 7.49
CA HIS A 166 28.31 27.42 6.67
C HIS A 166 29.07 28.72 6.99
N SER A 167 29.49 28.94 8.24
CA SER A 167 30.34 30.07 8.64
C SER A 167 31.71 30.04 7.97
N VAL A 168 32.27 28.85 7.70
CA VAL A 168 33.51 28.69 6.91
C VAL A 168 33.35 29.13 5.45
N LEU A 169 32.13 29.14 4.91
CA LEU A 169 31.84 29.58 3.53
C LEU A 169 31.53 31.08 3.42
N VAL A 170 31.40 31.79 4.55
CA VAL A 170 30.98 33.21 4.61
C VAL A 170 32.16 34.16 4.91
N ILE A 171 33.42 33.69 4.85
CA ILE A 171 34.58 34.59 4.94
C ILE A 171 35.15 34.86 3.53
N PRO A 172 34.74 35.97 2.90
CA PRO A 172 35.63 36.80 2.13
C PRO A 172 35.83 38.13 2.88
N LEU A 173 36.94 38.24 3.60
CA LEU A 173 37.65 39.50 3.86
C LEU A 173 39.15 39.23 3.75
#